data_AF-A0A918Y0V2-F1
#
_entry.id   AF-A0A918Y0V2-F1
#
_cell.length_a   1.000
_cell.length_b   1.000
_cell.length_c   1.000
_cell.angle_alpha   90.00
_cell.angle_beta   90.00
_cell.angle_gamma   90.00
#
_symmetry.space_group_name_H-M   'P 1'
#
loop_
_entity.id
_entity.type
_entity.pdbx_description
1 polymer ?
#
loop_
_entity_poly.entity_id
_entity_poly.type
_entity_poly.pdbx_seq_one_letter_code
_entity_poly.pdbx_strand_id
1 'polypeptide(L)'
;MPGSRRSRRQVTTALAGFGLLLASAALQFGAGAAPAHAATTTHRVLFDNAHAETAGNADWIISTSQPDPLGENPSPSAETDWTGALSSWGVALQKTGAYSLKTLPSGSSLSYGGSSSTDLSNFDTLVLPEPNTLFTSAEKTAIMNFVKNGGGLFMISDHTGSDRNNDGADSVKILNDLMSNNSVDSTDPFGFSIDALNIASGYPAAINDSTDPVLHGSFGTVTKSLFANGTTATLKPSDNSAVKGLVYRTGYSGNTGAFFVTSAFGSGRVAFWGDSSPIDDGTGQAGNTLYDGWNDPGATNAALALNATAWLAGSGTTTGGGGGGGGGTCTAAQLLGNSGFESGNTVWSASSGVITNDSGEPARTGSYKAWLDGYGSAHTDTLAQTVTIPAGCTTAALSFYLHVDTAETTTTKAYDTLKVQVLDSSGSVLATPATYSNLDAGSGYTRRSLDLSGYAGRTVTVSFTGTEGSTLQTSFVVDDTALDVS
;
A
#
# COMPACT_ATOMS: atom_id res chain seq x y z
N MET A 1 69.20 77.91 -43.48
CA MET A 1 68.50 77.40 -42.28
C MET A 1 67.88 76.07 -42.65
N PRO A 2 68.64 74.96 -42.48
CA PRO A 2 68.42 73.67 -43.14
C PRO A 2 67.82 72.65 -42.13
N GLY A 3 67.19 71.55 -42.50
CA GLY A 3 67.60 70.55 -43.48
C GLY A 3 68.36 69.40 -42.79
N SER A 4 67.94 68.16 -43.06
CA SER A 4 68.60 66.88 -42.74
C SER A 4 68.38 66.36 -41.29
N ARG A 5 68.18 65.07 -40.99
CA ARG A 5 68.66 63.81 -41.62
C ARG A 5 67.82 62.60 -41.17
N ARG A 6 67.81 61.59 -42.04
CA ARG A 6 67.31 60.21 -41.90
C ARG A 6 68.01 59.38 -40.81
N SER A 7 67.34 58.35 -40.29
CA SER A 7 67.91 57.00 -40.06
C SER A 7 66.77 55.98 -39.89
N ARG A 8 66.42 55.18 -40.92
CA ARG A 8 66.88 53.82 -41.29
C ARG A 8 66.32 52.64 -40.46
N ARG A 9 65.50 51.85 -41.18
CA ARG A 9 65.43 50.37 -41.29
C ARG A 9 64.86 49.57 -40.10
N GLN A 10 63.68 48.96 -40.25
CA GLN A 10 63.37 47.66 -40.91
C GLN A 10 63.84 46.45 -40.09
N VAL A 11 62.88 45.69 -39.51
CA VAL A 11 62.58 44.24 -39.73
C VAL A 11 61.17 43.99 -39.14
N THR A 12 60.06 43.94 -39.90
CA THR A 12 59.35 42.78 -40.52
C THR A 12 58.95 41.58 -39.63
N THR A 13 57.62 41.44 -39.47
CA THR A 13 56.74 40.23 -39.45
C THR A 13 56.88 39.20 -38.31
N ALA A 14 55.82 38.57 -37.76
CA ALA A 14 54.42 38.37 -38.20
C ALA A 14 53.51 37.88 -37.04
N LEU A 15 52.21 38.23 -37.12
CA LEU A 15 50.95 37.48 -36.80
C LEU A 15 50.86 36.57 -35.55
N ALA A 16 49.76 36.41 -34.80
CA ALA A 16 48.32 36.72 -34.84
C ALA A 16 47.80 36.53 -33.37
N GLY A 17 46.61 36.90 -32.90
CA GLY A 17 45.38 37.39 -33.49
C GLY A 17 44.42 37.84 -32.36
N PHE A 18 43.39 38.59 -32.76
CA PHE A 18 42.26 39.12 -31.97
C PHE A 18 41.48 38.01 -31.22
N GLY A 19 40.70 38.26 -30.16
CA GLY A 19 40.02 39.49 -29.79
C GLY A 19 39.25 39.40 -28.47
N LEU A 20 38.57 40.51 -28.21
CA LEU A 20 37.94 41.02 -26.99
C LEU A 20 36.99 40.06 -26.24
N LEU A 21 37.19 39.98 -24.92
CA LEU A 21 36.25 39.44 -23.93
C LEU A 21 35.21 40.51 -23.53
N LEU A 22 33.92 40.18 -23.68
CA LEU A 22 32.82 40.91 -23.04
C LEU A 22 32.41 40.18 -21.76
N ALA A 23 32.44 40.91 -20.65
CA ALA A 23 32.00 40.45 -19.34
C ALA A 23 30.47 40.53 -19.23
N SER A 24 29.85 39.52 -18.61
CA SER A 24 28.48 39.58 -18.13
C SER A 24 28.47 39.02 -16.70
N ALA A 25 28.08 39.86 -15.75
CA ALA A 25 27.88 39.50 -14.35
C ALA A 25 26.43 39.03 -14.17
N ALA A 26 26.25 37.87 -13.54
CA ALA A 26 24.96 37.43 -13.01
C ALA A 26 25.13 37.16 -11.51
N LEU A 27 24.43 37.95 -10.68
CA LEU A 27 24.19 37.65 -9.27
C LEU A 27 23.12 36.56 -9.19
N GLN A 28 23.45 35.41 -8.58
CA GLN A 28 22.48 34.39 -8.20
C GLN A 28 21.90 34.71 -6.82
N PHE A 29 20.58 34.93 -6.79
CA PHE A 29 19.78 34.84 -5.58
C PHE A 29 19.54 33.37 -5.25
N GLY A 30 19.77 32.98 -3.99
CA GLY A 30 19.47 31.64 -3.50
C GLY A 30 17.97 31.39 -3.47
N ALA A 31 17.52 30.35 -4.17
CA ALA A 31 16.27 29.68 -3.88
C ALA A 31 16.58 28.59 -2.86
N GLY A 32 16.03 28.72 -1.65
CA GLY A 32 16.05 27.62 -0.68
C GLY A 32 15.37 26.41 -1.31
N ALA A 33 16.04 25.26 -1.31
CA ALA A 33 15.43 24.00 -1.66
C ALA A 33 14.28 23.75 -0.68
N ALA A 34 13.07 23.61 -1.20
CA ALA A 34 11.96 23.05 -0.44
C ALA A 34 12.39 21.65 0.06
N PRO A 35 12.01 21.26 1.29
CA PRO A 35 12.32 19.93 1.79
C PRO A 35 11.72 18.90 0.83
N ALA A 36 12.51 17.90 0.46
CA ALA A 36 12.03 16.76 -0.29
C ALA A 36 11.02 16.00 0.60
N HIS A 37 9.73 16.18 0.34
CA HIS A 37 8.69 15.34 0.92
C HIS A 37 8.92 13.91 0.42
N ALA A 38 9.21 12.99 1.34
CA ALA A 38 9.14 11.56 1.06
C ALA A 38 7.74 11.27 0.50
N ALA A 39 7.66 10.71 -0.71
CA ALA A 39 6.40 10.25 -1.27
C ALA A 39 5.95 9.02 -0.48
N THR A 40 5.14 9.23 0.56
CA THR A 40 4.31 8.17 1.12
C THR A 40 3.30 7.77 0.05
N THR A 41 3.26 6.51 -0.35
CA THR A 41 2.19 6.02 -1.23
C THR A 41 0.86 6.20 -0.49
N THR A 42 0.10 7.21 -0.88
CA THR A 42 -1.20 7.53 -0.28
C THR A 42 -2.22 6.47 -0.70
N HIS A 43 -2.91 5.85 0.27
CA HIS A 43 -4.02 4.93 0.04
C HIS A 43 -5.28 5.72 -0.31
N ARG A 44 -5.86 5.45 -1.47
CA ARG A 44 -6.99 6.19 -2.04
C ARG A 44 -8.28 5.42 -1.82
N VAL A 45 -9.22 5.97 -1.07
CA VAL A 45 -10.48 5.30 -0.71
C VAL A 45 -11.65 6.09 -1.27
N LEU A 46 -12.53 5.42 -1.98
CA LEU A 46 -13.81 5.95 -2.44
C LEU A 46 -14.94 5.34 -1.60
N PHE A 47 -15.71 6.19 -0.93
CA PHE A 47 -16.99 5.82 -0.32
C PHE A 47 -18.11 6.08 -1.32
N ASP A 48 -19.07 5.17 -1.43
CA ASP A 48 -20.22 5.37 -2.29
C ASP A 48 -21.29 6.26 -1.63
N ASN A 49 -21.90 7.14 -2.42
CA ASN A 49 -23.13 7.86 -2.10
C ASN A 49 -24.04 7.99 -3.36
N ALA A 50 -23.77 7.21 -4.40
CA ALA A 50 -24.51 7.24 -5.66
C ALA A 50 -25.76 6.33 -5.64
N HIS A 51 -25.86 5.41 -4.69
CA HIS A 51 -26.88 4.37 -4.61
C HIS A 51 -27.75 4.50 -3.35
N ALA A 52 -28.11 5.74 -3.03
CA ALA A 52 -29.03 6.11 -1.96
C ALA A 52 -28.54 5.77 -0.54
N GLU A 53 -27.25 5.94 -0.29
CA GLU A 53 -26.60 5.78 1.02
C GLU A 53 -27.07 6.81 2.05
N THR A 54 -27.72 7.90 1.62
CA THR A 54 -28.45 8.83 2.51
C THR A 54 -29.94 8.52 2.63
N ALA A 55 -30.40 7.35 2.17
CA ALA A 55 -31.77 6.93 2.38
C ALA A 55 -31.91 6.31 3.78
N GLY A 56 -32.90 6.77 4.54
CA GLY A 56 -33.24 6.22 5.85
C GLY A 56 -32.88 7.15 7.00
N ASN A 57 -32.36 6.57 8.08
CA ASN A 57 -32.20 7.26 9.36
C ASN A 57 -30.82 7.91 9.53
N ALA A 58 -29.83 7.50 8.75
CA ALA A 58 -28.46 7.96 8.78
C ALA A 58 -27.99 8.27 7.36
N ASP A 59 -27.00 9.16 7.23
CA ASP A 59 -26.34 9.43 5.97
C ASP A 59 -25.02 8.69 5.94
N TRP A 60 -24.93 7.59 5.20
CA TRP A 60 -23.72 6.75 5.13
C TRP A 60 -22.59 7.39 4.31
N ILE A 61 -22.19 8.59 4.71
CA ILE A 61 -21.17 9.44 4.09
C ILE A 61 -20.17 9.90 5.15
N ILE A 62 -18.93 10.15 4.75
CA ILE A 62 -17.88 10.65 5.66
C ILE A 62 -17.89 12.18 5.83
N SER A 63 -18.61 12.90 4.95
CA SER A 63 -18.74 14.36 4.94
C SER A 63 -19.85 14.79 3.99
N THR A 64 -20.48 15.92 4.28
CA THR A 64 -21.41 16.60 3.37
C THR A 64 -20.71 17.31 2.21
N SER A 65 -19.39 17.57 2.32
CA SER A 65 -18.58 18.06 1.22
C SER A 65 -18.17 16.90 0.31
N GLN A 66 -18.74 16.84 -0.88
CA GLN A 66 -18.50 15.77 -1.85
C GLN A 66 -18.08 16.35 -3.22
N PRO A 67 -17.14 15.72 -3.94
CA PRO A 67 -16.51 14.44 -3.60
C PRO A 67 -15.38 14.55 -2.56
N ASP A 68 -14.88 15.74 -2.26
CA ASP A 68 -13.72 15.94 -1.38
C ASP A 68 -14.16 16.42 0.02
N PRO A 69 -13.98 15.61 1.07
CA PRO A 69 -14.39 15.97 2.44
C PRO A 69 -13.54 17.12 3.02
N LEU A 70 -12.34 17.38 2.48
CA LEU A 70 -11.50 18.50 2.90
C LEU A 70 -12.10 19.88 2.58
N GLY A 71 -13.14 19.92 1.74
CA GLY A 71 -13.92 21.13 1.52
C GLY A 71 -14.77 21.57 2.72
N GLU A 72 -15.15 20.64 3.61
CA GLU A 72 -15.85 20.96 4.86
C GLU A 72 -14.86 21.42 5.94
N ASN A 73 -13.81 20.63 6.16
CA ASN A 73 -12.68 21.01 7.00
C ASN A 73 -11.38 20.44 6.41
N PRO A 74 -10.40 21.29 6.04
CA PRO A 74 -9.15 20.85 5.40
C PRO A 74 -8.14 20.21 6.36
N SER A 75 -8.41 20.20 7.68
CA SER A 75 -7.53 19.62 8.69
C SER A 75 -8.35 19.04 9.85
N PRO A 76 -9.16 17.99 9.61
CA PRO A 76 -10.01 17.43 10.63
C PRO A 76 -9.17 16.75 11.72
N SER A 77 -9.60 16.92 12.97
CA SER A 77 -8.95 16.46 14.18
C SER A 77 -9.91 15.75 15.13
N ALA A 78 -11.18 16.11 15.08
CA ALA A 78 -12.32 15.48 15.74
C ALA A 78 -13.31 14.96 14.69
N GLU A 79 -14.05 13.91 15.03
CA GLU A 79 -15.12 13.31 14.23
C GLU A 79 -16.18 14.33 13.80
N THR A 80 -16.50 15.31 14.66
CA THR A 80 -17.45 16.38 14.35
C THR A 80 -16.90 17.46 13.41
N ASP A 81 -15.65 17.37 12.97
CA ASP A 81 -15.07 18.30 11.99
C ASP A 81 -15.62 18.05 10.57
N TRP A 82 -16.20 16.88 10.33
CA TRP A 82 -16.96 16.54 9.14
C TRP A 82 -18.38 16.10 9.53
N THR A 83 -19.34 16.27 8.63
CA THR A 83 -20.75 15.92 8.86
C THR A 83 -21.15 14.71 8.02
N GLY A 84 -21.44 13.58 8.66
CA GLY A 84 -21.96 12.37 8.03
C GLY A 84 -21.87 11.20 9.01
N ALA A 85 -22.67 10.15 8.87
CA ALA A 85 -22.70 9.04 9.85
C ALA A 85 -21.42 8.19 9.89
N LEU A 86 -20.47 8.46 8.98
CA LEU A 86 -19.19 7.78 8.88
C LEU A 86 -18.00 8.71 9.17
N SER A 87 -18.21 9.93 9.69
CA SER A 87 -17.14 10.93 9.83
C SER A 87 -15.95 10.41 10.64
N SER A 88 -16.17 9.65 11.71
CA SER A 88 -15.15 9.05 12.56
C SER A 88 -14.23 8.13 11.77
N TRP A 89 -14.78 7.36 10.82
CA TRP A 89 -13.99 6.53 9.91
C TRP A 89 -13.11 7.40 9.03
N GLY A 90 -13.70 8.40 8.38
CA GLY A 90 -12.97 9.31 7.50
C GLY A 90 -11.88 10.10 8.22
N VAL A 91 -12.21 10.73 9.35
CA VAL A 91 -11.29 11.52 10.17
C VAL A 91 -10.17 10.64 10.72
N ALA A 92 -10.45 9.41 11.18
CA ALA A 92 -9.42 8.49 11.67
C ALA A 92 -8.39 8.16 10.58
N LEU A 93 -8.84 7.87 9.35
CA LEU A 93 -7.95 7.61 8.22
C LEU A 93 -7.18 8.88 7.82
N GLN A 94 -7.86 10.02 7.71
CA GLN A 94 -7.27 11.30 7.32
C GLN A 94 -6.14 11.72 8.29
N LYS A 95 -6.33 11.54 9.60
CA LYS A 95 -5.35 11.88 10.64
C LYS A 95 -4.04 11.11 10.55
N THR A 96 -4.04 9.95 9.89
CA THR A 96 -2.79 9.19 9.68
C THR A 96 -1.86 9.87 8.68
N GLY A 97 -2.37 10.74 7.81
CA GLY A 97 -1.64 11.30 6.68
C GLY A 97 -1.32 10.29 5.56
N ALA A 98 -1.78 9.04 5.69
CA ALA A 98 -1.52 7.97 4.72
C ALA A 98 -2.68 7.74 3.74
N TYR A 99 -3.82 8.40 3.93
CA TYR A 99 -5.02 8.20 3.12
C TYR A 99 -5.48 9.47 2.41
N SER A 100 -6.05 9.28 1.22
CA SER A 100 -6.84 10.27 0.49
C SER A 100 -8.23 9.71 0.32
N LEU A 101 -9.24 10.48 0.74
CA LEU A 101 -10.62 10.02 0.83
C LEU A 101 -11.48 10.82 -0.13
N LYS A 102 -12.42 10.15 -0.78
CA LYS A 102 -13.50 10.79 -1.53
C LYS A 102 -14.81 10.07 -1.30
N THR A 103 -15.90 10.79 -1.53
CA THR A 103 -17.25 10.24 -1.62
C THR A 103 -17.75 10.37 -3.06
N LEU A 104 -18.27 9.30 -3.66
CA LEU A 104 -18.93 9.35 -4.97
C LEU A 104 -20.30 10.03 -4.81
N PRO A 105 -20.53 11.24 -5.34
CA PRO A 105 -21.75 11.98 -5.03
C PRO A 105 -23.02 11.36 -5.62
N SER A 106 -24.15 11.59 -4.96
CA SER A 106 -25.48 11.20 -5.47
C SER A 106 -25.70 11.69 -6.91
N GLY A 107 -26.27 10.82 -7.74
CA GLY A 107 -26.46 11.06 -9.18
C GLY A 107 -25.23 10.81 -10.05
N SER A 108 -24.11 10.36 -9.47
CA SER A 108 -22.95 9.86 -10.21
C SER A 108 -23.11 8.37 -10.55
N SER A 109 -22.10 7.77 -11.20
CA SER A 109 -22.08 6.35 -11.51
C SER A 109 -20.70 5.76 -11.29
N LEU A 110 -20.64 4.50 -10.85
CA LEU A 110 -19.38 3.76 -10.71
C LEU A 110 -18.84 3.38 -12.09
N SER A 111 -17.56 3.66 -12.33
CA SER A 111 -16.86 3.38 -13.58
C SER A 111 -15.44 2.90 -13.32
N TYR A 112 -14.85 2.14 -14.24
CA TYR A 112 -13.49 1.64 -14.14
C TYR A 112 -12.79 1.69 -15.50
N GLY A 113 -11.63 2.36 -15.54
CA GLY A 113 -10.83 2.55 -16.76
C GLY A 113 -11.28 3.76 -17.60
N GLY A 114 -12.16 4.60 -17.06
CA GLY A 114 -12.58 5.87 -17.62
C GLY A 114 -11.72 7.05 -17.17
N SER A 115 -12.17 8.27 -17.49
CA SER A 115 -11.44 9.52 -17.21
C SER A 115 -12.05 10.38 -16.10
N SER A 116 -13.10 9.90 -15.41
CA SER A 116 -13.70 10.63 -14.28
C SER A 116 -12.69 10.71 -13.12
N SER A 117 -12.71 11.82 -12.37
CA SER A 117 -11.89 11.96 -11.16
C SER A 117 -12.34 11.05 -10.00
N THR A 118 -13.51 10.43 -10.15
CA THR A 118 -14.07 9.40 -9.28
C THR A 118 -14.12 8.02 -9.95
N ASP A 119 -13.49 7.84 -11.12
CA ASP A 119 -13.32 6.51 -11.73
C ASP A 119 -12.49 5.62 -10.80
N LEU A 120 -12.90 4.35 -10.65
CA LEU A 120 -12.30 3.39 -9.73
C LEU A 120 -10.82 3.11 -10.01
N SER A 121 -10.32 3.38 -11.22
CA SER A 121 -8.88 3.29 -11.52
C SER A 121 -8.02 4.30 -10.73
N ASN A 122 -8.64 5.33 -10.16
CA ASN A 122 -7.98 6.32 -9.31
C ASN A 122 -7.97 5.94 -7.83
N PHE A 123 -8.50 4.78 -7.45
CA PHE A 123 -8.62 4.37 -6.06
C PHE A 123 -8.01 2.99 -5.82
N ASP A 124 -7.71 2.73 -4.56
CA ASP A 124 -7.21 1.44 -4.08
C ASP A 124 -8.33 0.65 -3.41
N THR A 125 -9.29 1.34 -2.78
CA THR A 125 -10.46 0.73 -2.11
C THR A 125 -11.77 1.43 -2.48
N LEU A 126 -12.81 0.64 -2.73
CA LEU A 126 -14.21 1.06 -2.80
C LEU A 126 -14.96 0.56 -1.57
N VAL A 127 -15.67 1.45 -0.89
CA VAL A 127 -16.57 1.13 0.24
C VAL A 127 -18.01 1.34 -0.23
N LEU A 128 -18.85 0.32 -0.08
CA LEU A 128 -20.28 0.32 -0.39
C LEU A 128 -21.08 0.20 0.92
N PRO A 129 -21.40 1.33 1.58
CA PRO A 129 -22.08 1.30 2.88
C PRO A 129 -23.60 1.26 2.72
N GLU A 130 -24.19 0.06 2.85
CA GLU A 130 -25.64 -0.16 2.75
C GLU A 130 -26.29 0.44 1.48
N PRO A 131 -25.90 0.00 0.28
CA PRO A 131 -26.53 0.50 -0.95
C PRO A 131 -28.03 0.20 -0.93
N ASN A 132 -28.82 1.16 -1.36
CA ASN A 132 -30.28 1.13 -1.41
C ASN A 132 -30.82 1.29 -2.84
N THR A 133 -29.97 1.22 -3.86
CA THR A 133 -30.38 1.19 -5.26
C THR A 133 -29.56 0.15 -6.01
N LEU A 134 -30.19 -0.61 -6.91
CA LEU A 134 -29.50 -1.61 -7.72
C LEU A 134 -28.43 -0.98 -8.61
N PHE A 135 -27.22 -1.56 -8.59
CA PHE A 135 -26.18 -1.24 -9.54
C PHE A 135 -26.62 -1.58 -10.97
N THR A 136 -26.33 -0.69 -11.92
CA THR A 136 -26.51 -0.99 -13.34
C THR A 136 -25.57 -2.11 -13.81
N SER A 137 -25.85 -2.70 -14.97
CA SER A 137 -24.94 -3.72 -15.55
C SER A 137 -23.54 -3.17 -15.81
N ALA A 138 -23.42 -1.88 -16.16
CA ALA A 138 -22.13 -1.23 -16.37
C ALA A 138 -21.35 -1.06 -15.05
N GLU A 139 -22.03 -0.65 -13.98
CA GLU A 139 -21.43 -0.48 -12.66
C GLU A 139 -21.00 -1.81 -12.05
N LYS A 140 -21.83 -2.86 -12.14
CA LYS A 140 -21.43 -4.21 -11.74
C LYS A 140 -20.17 -4.66 -12.49
N THR A 141 -20.10 -4.39 -13.79
CA THR A 141 -18.92 -4.70 -14.61
C THR A 141 -17.70 -3.89 -14.15
N ALA A 142 -17.88 -2.61 -13.81
CA ALA A 142 -16.81 -1.75 -13.31
C ALA A 142 -16.27 -2.21 -11.95
N ILE A 143 -17.14 -2.47 -10.98
CA ILE A 143 -16.79 -2.96 -9.64
C ILE A 143 -16.03 -4.29 -9.77
N MET A 144 -16.58 -5.24 -10.51
CA MET A 144 -15.95 -6.56 -10.65
C MET A 144 -14.59 -6.49 -11.34
N ASN A 145 -14.42 -5.65 -12.37
CA ASN A 145 -13.11 -5.45 -12.99
C ASN A 145 -12.13 -4.71 -12.07
N PHE A 146 -12.60 -3.73 -11.30
CA PHE A 146 -11.78 -3.04 -10.30
C PHE A 146 -11.18 -4.03 -9.31
N VAL A 147 -12.01 -4.90 -8.70
CA VAL A 147 -11.54 -5.93 -7.78
C VAL A 147 -10.62 -6.93 -8.48
N LYS A 148 -11.03 -7.47 -9.64
CA LYS A 148 -10.23 -8.43 -10.41
C LYS A 148 -8.81 -7.94 -10.67
N ASN A 149 -8.64 -6.63 -10.87
CA ASN A 149 -7.36 -5.98 -11.20
C ASN A 149 -6.63 -5.38 -9.99
N GLY A 150 -6.95 -5.80 -8.77
CA GLY A 150 -6.19 -5.43 -7.56
C GLY A 150 -6.89 -4.48 -6.61
N GLY A 151 -8.06 -3.97 -6.95
CA GLY A 151 -8.85 -3.12 -6.07
C GLY A 151 -9.39 -3.85 -4.85
N GLY A 152 -9.51 -3.13 -3.74
CA GLY A 152 -10.19 -3.58 -2.53
C GLY A 152 -11.67 -3.22 -2.55
N LEU A 153 -12.56 -4.18 -2.29
CA LEU A 153 -14.00 -3.95 -2.17
C LEU A 153 -14.46 -4.22 -0.73
N PHE A 154 -15.04 -3.20 -0.09
CA PHE A 154 -15.69 -3.33 1.22
C PHE A 154 -17.20 -3.22 1.04
N MET A 155 -17.91 -4.34 1.21
CA MET A 155 -19.37 -4.38 1.17
C MET A 155 -19.93 -4.38 2.59
N ILE A 156 -20.90 -3.51 2.84
CA ILE A 156 -21.58 -3.44 4.13
C ILE A 156 -23.07 -3.56 3.84
N SER A 157 -23.69 -4.59 4.42
CA SER A 157 -25.10 -4.88 4.23
C SER A 157 -25.79 -4.83 5.58
N ASP A 158 -27.00 -4.31 5.59
CA ASP A 158 -27.86 -4.33 6.77
C ASP A 158 -28.64 -5.67 6.82
N HIS A 159 -29.97 -5.65 6.90
CA HIS A 159 -30.81 -6.85 6.98
C HIS A 159 -31.83 -6.92 5.83
N THR A 160 -32.43 -8.09 5.64
CA THR A 160 -33.57 -8.21 4.73
C THR A 160 -34.73 -7.34 5.20
N GLY A 161 -35.23 -6.49 4.30
CA GLY A 161 -36.22 -5.47 4.60
C GLY A 161 -35.65 -4.08 4.89
N SER A 162 -34.33 -3.89 4.81
CA SER A 162 -33.67 -2.58 4.93
C SER A 162 -33.81 -1.71 3.67
N ASP A 163 -34.91 -1.82 2.93
CA ASP A 163 -35.20 -1.01 1.74
C ASP A 163 -35.66 0.39 2.19
N ARG A 164 -34.71 1.31 2.29
CA ARG A 164 -34.92 2.66 2.86
C ARG A 164 -35.58 3.63 1.87
N ASN A 165 -35.45 3.38 0.56
CA ASN A 165 -36.01 4.23 -0.49
C ASN A 165 -37.32 3.68 -1.08
N ASN A 166 -37.74 2.47 -0.69
CA ASN A 166 -38.93 1.76 -1.14
C ASN A 166 -38.94 1.45 -2.65
N ASP A 167 -37.76 1.17 -3.24
CA ASP A 167 -37.64 0.79 -4.65
C ASP A 167 -37.80 -0.73 -4.90
N GLY A 168 -37.90 -1.52 -3.82
CA GLY A 168 -38.04 -2.96 -3.84
C GLY A 168 -36.72 -3.73 -3.76
N ALA A 169 -35.60 -3.08 -3.45
CA ALA A 169 -34.31 -3.72 -3.25
C ALA A 169 -33.58 -3.19 -2.00
N ASP A 170 -33.37 -4.09 -1.03
CA ASP A 170 -32.50 -3.84 0.12
C ASP A 170 -31.03 -4.17 -0.19
N SER A 171 -30.12 -3.75 0.70
CA SER A 171 -28.67 -3.98 0.57
C SER A 171 -28.32 -5.47 0.39
N VAL A 172 -29.05 -6.38 1.05
CA VAL A 172 -28.85 -7.83 0.93
C VAL A 172 -29.11 -8.28 -0.51
N LYS A 173 -30.21 -7.84 -1.11
CA LYS A 173 -30.55 -8.14 -2.50
C LYS A 173 -29.57 -7.49 -3.48
N ILE A 174 -29.20 -6.23 -3.25
CA ILE A 174 -28.32 -5.46 -4.15
C ILE A 174 -26.93 -6.09 -4.21
N LEU A 175 -26.34 -6.40 -3.06
CA LEU A 175 -24.99 -6.99 -2.99
C LEU A 175 -24.97 -8.44 -3.48
N ASN A 176 -26.01 -9.23 -3.22
CA ASN A 176 -26.14 -10.55 -3.86
C ASN A 176 -26.33 -10.46 -5.38
N ASP A 177 -27.05 -9.45 -5.90
CA ASP A 177 -27.19 -9.22 -7.35
C ASP A 177 -25.84 -8.83 -7.98
N LEU A 178 -25.01 -8.02 -7.32
CA LEU A 178 -23.64 -7.76 -7.74
C LEU A 178 -22.84 -9.06 -7.90
N MET A 179 -22.90 -9.96 -6.92
CA MET A 179 -22.13 -11.20 -6.92
C MET A 179 -22.67 -12.28 -7.87
N SER A 180 -23.99 -12.34 -8.08
CA SER A 180 -24.64 -13.43 -8.85
C SER A 180 -25.15 -13.04 -10.23
N ASN A 181 -25.18 -11.75 -10.56
CA ASN A 181 -25.74 -11.22 -11.81
C ASN A 181 -24.86 -10.11 -12.39
N ASN A 182 -23.60 -10.42 -12.67
CA ASN A 182 -22.67 -9.53 -13.35
C ASN A 182 -22.07 -10.19 -14.61
N SER A 183 -21.39 -9.41 -15.44
CA SER A 183 -20.84 -9.87 -16.73
C SER A 183 -19.40 -10.41 -16.66
N VAL A 184 -18.74 -10.30 -15.50
CA VAL A 184 -17.32 -10.64 -15.32
C VAL A 184 -17.17 -12.06 -14.78
N ASP A 185 -17.86 -12.37 -13.69
CA ASP A 185 -17.96 -13.70 -13.09
C ASP A 185 -19.19 -13.74 -12.18
N SER A 186 -20.21 -14.49 -12.60
CA SER A 186 -21.48 -14.67 -11.88
C SER A 186 -21.60 -16.03 -11.19
N THR A 187 -20.47 -16.73 -10.99
CA THR A 187 -20.43 -18.09 -10.44
C THR A 187 -20.06 -18.16 -8.96
N ASP A 188 -20.50 -17.16 -8.18
CA ASP A 188 -20.05 -16.92 -6.79
C ASP A 188 -18.55 -16.55 -6.71
N PRO A 189 -18.16 -15.42 -7.33
CA PRO A 189 -16.75 -15.04 -7.51
C PRO A 189 -16.00 -14.82 -6.19
N PHE A 190 -16.72 -14.54 -5.11
CA PHE A 190 -16.13 -14.27 -3.79
C PHE A 190 -16.27 -15.44 -2.82
N GLY A 191 -16.96 -16.53 -3.21
CA GLY A 191 -17.15 -17.72 -2.40
C GLY A 191 -18.09 -17.51 -1.22
N PHE A 192 -19.05 -16.60 -1.30
CA PHE A 192 -20.10 -16.46 -0.29
C PHE A 192 -21.37 -15.83 -0.84
N SER A 193 -22.48 -16.09 -0.17
CA SER A 193 -23.75 -15.36 -0.36
C SER A 193 -24.17 -14.69 0.94
N ILE A 194 -24.78 -13.52 0.84
CA ILE A 194 -25.36 -12.83 2.00
C ILE A 194 -26.70 -13.47 2.30
N ASP A 195 -26.90 -13.88 3.55
CA ASP A 195 -28.10 -14.54 4.00
C ASP A 195 -29.28 -13.55 4.01
N ALA A 196 -30.48 -14.01 3.65
CA ALA A 196 -31.68 -13.20 3.74
C ALA A 196 -32.25 -13.28 5.17
N LEU A 197 -31.65 -12.52 6.10
CA LEU A 197 -31.98 -12.54 7.52
C LEU A 197 -32.23 -11.13 8.05
N ASN A 198 -33.03 -11.06 9.11
CA ASN A 198 -33.10 -9.93 10.04
C ASN A 198 -32.86 -10.48 11.44
N ILE A 199 -31.62 -10.35 11.89
CA ILE A 199 -31.13 -10.88 13.16
C ILE A 199 -31.07 -9.70 14.11
N ALA A 200 -31.69 -9.81 15.28
CA ALA A 200 -31.86 -8.75 16.28
C ALA A 200 -30.55 -8.07 16.75
N SER A 201 -30.21 -8.04 18.04
CA SER A 201 -28.94 -7.44 18.48
C SER A 201 -27.98 -8.48 19.04
N GLY A 202 -26.68 -8.20 18.96
CA GLY A 202 -25.67 -9.08 19.52
C GLY A 202 -24.24 -8.59 19.31
N TYR A 203 -23.30 -9.36 19.88
CA TYR A 203 -21.87 -9.09 19.81
C TYR A 203 -21.11 -10.28 19.21
N PRO A 204 -21.14 -10.46 17.89
CA PRO A 204 -20.42 -11.53 17.22
C PRO A 204 -18.92 -11.39 17.49
N ALA A 205 -18.26 -12.52 17.71
CA ALA A 205 -16.89 -12.58 18.19
C ALA A 205 -15.91 -12.91 17.06
N ALA A 206 -14.75 -12.28 17.09
CA ALA A 206 -13.65 -12.61 16.21
C ALA A 206 -13.16 -14.04 16.46
N ILE A 207 -12.72 -14.73 15.41
CA ILE A 207 -12.00 -15.99 15.53
C ILE A 207 -10.64 -15.77 16.21
N ASN A 208 -10.07 -16.85 16.74
CA ASN A 208 -8.73 -16.81 17.30
C ASN A 208 -7.68 -17.03 16.19
N ASP A 209 -7.31 -15.97 15.49
CA ASP A 209 -6.23 -15.97 14.51
C ASP A 209 -5.34 -14.74 14.70
N SER A 210 -4.28 -14.89 15.50
CA SER A 210 -3.35 -13.80 15.84
C SER A 210 -2.54 -13.27 14.66
N THR A 211 -2.59 -13.94 13.51
CA THR A 211 -1.82 -13.57 12.32
C THR A 211 -2.66 -12.81 11.28
N ASP A 212 -3.98 -12.75 11.48
CA ASP A 212 -4.88 -12.13 10.53
C ASP A 212 -4.75 -10.59 10.57
N PRO A 213 -4.39 -9.94 9.46
CA PRO A 213 -4.13 -8.50 9.42
C PRO A 213 -5.40 -7.64 9.61
N VAL A 214 -6.59 -8.20 9.39
CA VAL A 214 -7.85 -7.49 9.69
C VAL A 214 -8.13 -7.54 11.20
N LEU A 215 -7.83 -8.67 11.85
CA LEU A 215 -8.06 -8.81 13.29
C LEU A 215 -6.96 -8.17 14.14
N HIS A 216 -5.73 -8.04 13.63
CA HIS A 216 -4.57 -7.55 14.38
C HIS A 216 -3.77 -6.47 13.62
N GLY A 217 -4.45 -5.63 12.86
CA GLY A 217 -3.83 -4.54 12.11
C GLY A 217 -3.39 -3.35 12.98
N SER A 218 -2.80 -2.35 12.33
CA SER A 218 -2.23 -1.17 12.99
C SER A 218 -3.24 -0.30 13.73
N PHE A 219 -4.54 -0.46 13.47
CA PHE A 219 -5.61 0.29 14.13
C PHE A 219 -6.15 -0.40 15.39
N GLY A 220 -5.55 -1.52 15.79
CA GLY A 220 -5.85 -2.21 17.03
C GLY A 220 -6.32 -3.65 16.83
N THR A 221 -6.57 -4.33 17.95
CA THR A 221 -7.07 -5.71 17.94
C THR A 221 -8.58 -5.74 17.88
N VAL A 222 -9.12 -6.50 16.93
CA VAL A 222 -10.54 -6.80 16.82
C VAL A 222 -10.88 -7.99 17.69
N THR A 223 -11.84 -7.83 18.58
CA THR A 223 -12.33 -8.91 19.45
C THR A 223 -13.79 -9.24 19.19
N LYS A 224 -14.60 -8.22 18.92
CA LYS A 224 -16.03 -8.32 18.67
C LYS A 224 -16.49 -7.22 17.73
N SER A 225 -17.62 -7.45 17.09
CA SER A 225 -18.40 -6.40 16.46
C SER A 225 -19.77 -6.30 17.12
N LEU A 226 -20.51 -5.22 16.88
CA LEU A 226 -21.92 -5.07 17.21
C LEU A 226 -22.77 -5.53 16.01
N PHE A 227 -24.01 -5.94 16.25
CA PHE A 227 -25.09 -5.68 15.28
C PHE A 227 -26.38 -5.30 15.99
N ALA A 228 -27.24 -4.51 15.32
CA ALA A 228 -28.52 -4.00 15.78
C ALA A 228 -29.56 -4.06 14.63
N ASN A 229 -29.99 -5.29 14.32
CA ASN A 229 -30.72 -5.72 13.12
C ASN A 229 -29.80 -5.91 11.92
N GLY A 230 -29.07 -7.02 11.86
CA GLY A 230 -28.15 -7.31 10.76
C GLY A 230 -28.43 -8.63 10.05
N THR A 231 -27.48 -9.04 9.23
CA THR A 231 -27.45 -10.32 8.53
C THR A 231 -26.11 -11.05 8.72
N THR A 232 -25.95 -12.20 8.06
CA THR A 232 -24.69 -12.94 7.96
C THR A 232 -24.43 -13.36 6.52
N ALA A 233 -23.30 -14.00 6.29
CA ALA A 233 -22.99 -14.69 5.06
C ALA A 233 -22.83 -16.21 5.28
N THR A 234 -23.22 -16.95 4.25
CA THR A 234 -22.90 -18.36 4.09
C THR A 234 -21.72 -18.49 3.13
N LEU A 235 -20.64 -19.11 3.60
CA LEU A 235 -19.39 -19.30 2.85
C LEU A 235 -19.44 -20.57 2.00
N LYS A 236 -18.82 -20.50 0.83
CA LYS A 236 -18.67 -21.58 -0.15
C LYS A 236 -17.20 -21.68 -0.60
N PRO A 237 -16.31 -22.23 0.24
CA PRO A 237 -14.90 -22.39 -0.11
C PRO A 237 -14.64 -23.29 -1.33
N SER A 238 -15.64 -24.08 -1.76
CA SER A 238 -15.59 -24.84 -3.02
C SER A 238 -15.58 -23.95 -4.25
N ASP A 239 -16.23 -22.79 -4.15
CA ASP A 239 -16.42 -21.85 -5.26
C ASP A 239 -15.24 -20.88 -5.27
N ASN A 240 -14.80 -20.42 -4.09
CA ASN A 240 -13.55 -19.68 -3.92
C ASN A 240 -12.88 -20.02 -2.58
N SER A 241 -11.72 -20.68 -2.63
CA SER A 241 -10.98 -21.11 -1.43
C SER A 241 -10.36 -19.96 -0.62
N ALA A 242 -10.34 -18.74 -1.15
CA ALA A 242 -9.85 -17.56 -0.44
C ALA A 242 -10.86 -17.03 0.59
N VAL A 243 -12.13 -17.45 0.52
CA VAL A 243 -13.16 -16.98 1.44
C VAL A 243 -12.89 -17.45 2.87
N LYS A 244 -13.01 -16.53 3.83
CA LYS A 244 -12.78 -16.78 5.24
C LYS A 244 -13.70 -15.89 6.08
N GLY A 245 -14.49 -16.50 6.97
CA GLY A 245 -15.21 -15.73 7.99
C GLY A 245 -14.27 -15.40 9.14
N LEU A 246 -14.27 -14.14 9.59
CA LEU A 246 -13.40 -13.64 10.64
C LEU A 246 -14.13 -13.31 11.93
N VAL A 247 -15.41 -12.92 11.85
CA VAL A 247 -16.25 -12.60 13.00
C VAL A 247 -17.55 -13.38 12.86
N TYR A 248 -17.95 -14.15 13.88
CA TYR A 248 -19.13 -15.01 13.82
C TYR A 248 -20.13 -14.69 14.92
N ARG A 249 -21.41 -14.92 14.60
CA ARG A 249 -22.46 -14.93 15.61
C ARG A 249 -22.20 -15.96 16.69
N THR A 250 -22.66 -15.65 17.90
CA THR A 250 -22.61 -16.58 19.03
C THR A 250 -23.23 -17.94 18.63
N GLY A 251 -22.46 -19.01 18.80
CA GLY A 251 -22.87 -20.37 18.46
C GLY A 251 -22.59 -20.80 17.02
N TYR A 252 -21.97 -19.96 16.20
CA TYR A 252 -21.60 -20.25 14.81
C TYR A 252 -20.09 -20.26 14.61
N SER A 253 -19.64 -21.04 13.63
CA SER A 253 -18.28 -21.09 13.10
C SER A 253 -18.28 -21.82 11.76
N GLY A 254 -17.16 -21.79 11.03
CA GLY A 254 -17.04 -22.47 9.75
C GLY A 254 -17.79 -21.73 8.64
N ASN A 255 -18.70 -22.40 7.93
CA ASN A 255 -19.26 -21.86 6.68
C ASN A 255 -20.59 -21.12 6.83
N THR A 256 -21.15 -20.97 8.04
CA THR A 256 -22.43 -20.30 8.25
C THR A 256 -22.37 -19.33 9.42
N GLY A 257 -23.25 -18.32 9.40
CA GLY A 257 -23.34 -17.33 10.47
C GLY A 257 -22.12 -16.42 10.58
N ALA A 258 -21.35 -16.29 9.49
CA ALA A 258 -20.22 -15.37 9.41
C ALA A 258 -20.76 -13.94 9.28
N PHE A 259 -20.42 -13.11 10.26
CA PHE A 259 -20.86 -11.72 10.34
C PHE A 259 -19.88 -10.76 9.65
N PHE A 260 -18.58 -11.11 9.68
CA PHE A 260 -17.55 -10.45 8.89
C PHE A 260 -16.78 -11.49 8.08
N VAL A 261 -16.58 -11.23 6.79
CA VAL A 261 -15.96 -12.15 5.85
C VAL A 261 -14.88 -11.42 5.06
N THR A 262 -13.78 -12.11 4.77
CA THR A 262 -12.80 -11.70 3.76
C THR A 262 -12.74 -12.72 2.64
N SER A 263 -12.34 -12.27 1.45
CA SER A 263 -12.10 -13.10 0.28
C SER A 263 -11.12 -12.40 -0.68
N ALA A 264 -10.81 -13.04 -1.80
CA ALA A 264 -10.00 -12.47 -2.87
C ALA A 264 -10.64 -12.78 -4.23
N PHE A 265 -10.47 -11.90 -5.20
CA PHE A 265 -10.92 -12.12 -6.57
C PHE A 265 -9.96 -11.48 -7.56
N GLY A 266 -9.44 -12.28 -8.50
CA GLY A 266 -8.31 -11.89 -9.31
C GLY A 266 -7.12 -11.51 -8.42
N SER A 267 -6.60 -10.29 -8.56
CA SER A 267 -5.55 -9.74 -7.70
C SER A 267 -6.05 -8.89 -6.53
N GLY A 268 -7.37 -8.64 -6.45
CA GLY A 268 -7.97 -7.79 -5.43
C GLY A 268 -8.47 -8.55 -4.20
N ARG A 269 -8.96 -7.76 -3.25
CA ARG A 269 -9.40 -8.21 -1.94
C ARG A 269 -10.85 -7.79 -1.70
N VAL A 270 -11.59 -8.61 -0.98
CA VAL A 270 -13.00 -8.37 -0.69
C VAL A 270 -13.22 -8.52 0.81
N ALA A 271 -13.97 -7.60 1.39
CA ALA A 271 -14.51 -7.71 2.74
C ALA A 271 -16.02 -7.51 2.73
N PHE A 272 -16.71 -8.23 3.60
CA PHE A 272 -18.15 -8.10 3.85
C PHE A 272 -18.40 -7.93 5.35
N TRP A 273 -19.31 -7.03 5.71
CA TRP A 273 -19.80 -6.81 7.07
C TRP A 273 -21.33 -6.78 7.09
N GLY A 274 -21.92 -7.64 7.92
CA GLY A 274 -23.36 -7.89 7.96
C GLY A 274 -24.20 -6.95 8.84
N ASP A 275 -23.79 -5.70 9.03
CA ASP A 275 -24.65 -4.63 9.55
C ASP A 275 -24.02 -3.25 9.25
N SER A 276 -24.84 -2.22 9.06
CA SER A 276 -24.42 -0.82 8.96
C SER A 276 -24.44 -0.07 10.31
N SER A 277 -25.20 -0.53 11.30
CA SER A 277 -25.20 0.03 12.65
C SER A 277 -23.80 0.15 13.31
N PRO A 278 -22.85 -0.78 13.10
CA PRO A 278 -21.50 -0.69 13.66
C PRO A 278 -20.64 0.45 13.09
N ILE A 279 -21.00 0.97 11.92
CA ILE A 279 -20.25 2.03 11.25
C ILE A 279 -20.87 3.42 11.44
N ASP A 280 -22.09 3.50 12.01
CA ASP A 280 -22.67 4.75 12.50
C ASP A 280 -21.87 5.23 13.71
N ASP A 281 -21.46 6.49 13.69
CA ASP A 281 -20.62 7.10 14.70
C ASP A 281 -21.35 8.17 15.53
N GLY A 282 -22.66 8.30 15.35
CA GLY A 282 -23.46 9.30 16.04
C GLY A 282 -23.31 10.73 15.49
N THR A 283 -22.46 10.96 14.49
CA THR A 283 -22.32 12.24 13.80
C THR A 283 -23.18 12.26 12.53
N GLY A 284 -23.59 13.44 12.06
CA GLY A 284 -24.42 13.51 10.86
C GLY A 284 -25.31 14.73 10.79
N GLN A 285 -26.13 14.78 9.73
CA GLN A 285 -27.01 15.91 9.46
C GLN A 285 -28.16 15.99 10.47
N ALA A 286 -28.67 17.21 10.66
CA ALA A 286 -29.83 17.44 11.53
C ALA A 286 -31.08 16.73 10.99
N GLY A 287 -31.78 16.00 11.87
CA GLY A 287 -32.98 15.23 11.54
C GLY A 287 -32.75 13.73 11.43
N ASN A 288 -31.49 13.29 11.37
CA ASN A 288 -31.13 11.88 11.41
C ASN A 288 -31.35 11.27 12.80
N THR A 289 -31.66 9.97 12.83
CA THR A 289 -31.74 9.16 14.05
C THR A 289 -30.52 8.25 14.09
N LEU A 290 -29.45 8.78 14.66
CA LEU A 290 -28.12 8.16 14.66
C LEU A 290 -27.90 7.34 15.93
N TYR A 291 -27.05 6.33 15.82
CA TYR A 291 -26.62 5.49 16.92
C TYR A 291 -25.11 5.26 16.83
N ASP A 292 -24.37 5.68 17.87
CA ASP A 292 -22.91 5.49 17.89
C ASP A 292 -22.54 4.02 18.14
N GLY A 293 -22.56 3.23 17.07
CA GLY A 293 -22.05 1.87 17.03
C GLY A 293 -20.53 1.84 16.87
N TRP A 294 -19.94 2.86 16.26
CA TRP A 294 -18.50 2.99 16.06
C TRP A 294 -17.72 2.90 17.38
N ASN A 295 -18.19 3.61 18.41
CA ASN A 295 -17.61 3.64 19.76
C ASN A 295 -18.34 2.72 20.76
N ASP A 296 -19.10 1.72 20.30
CA ASP A 296 -19.80 0.81 21.22
C ASP A 296 -18.82 0.12 22.19
N PRO A 297 -19.03 0.23 23.52
CA PRO A 297 -18.07 -0.25 24.52
C PRO A 297 -17.98 -1.79 24.61
N GLY A 298 -18.94 -2.52 24.03
CA GLY A 298 -18.96 -3.98 23.95
C GLY A 298 -18.27 -4.55 22.71
N ALA A 299 -17.85 -3.69 21.78
CA ALA A 299 -17.27 -4.07 20.50
C ALA A 299 -15.95 -3.33 20.19
N THR A 300 -15.35 -3.69 19.06
CA THR A 300 -14.13 -3.07 18.51
C THR A 300 -14.35 -2.67 17.05
N ASN A 301 -15.49 -2.03 16.78
CA ASN A 301 -15.96 -1.73 15.42
C ASN A 301 -15.00 -0.81 14.65
N ALA A 302 -14.52 0.26 15.29
CA ALA A 302 -13.52 1.16 14.72
C ALA A 302 -12.26 0.42 14.24
N ALA A 303 -11.72 -0.48 15.06
CA ALA A 303 -10.54 -1.28 14.69
C ALA A 303 -10.84 -2.21 13.50
N LEU A 304 -12.02 -2.84 13.47
CA LEU A 304 -12.44 -3.72 12.38
C LEU A 304 -12.57 -2.95 11.05
N ALA A 305 -13.26 -1.80 11.07
CA ALA A 305 -13.42 -0.94 9.91
C ALA A 305 -12.07 -0.49 9.34
N LEU A 306 -11.20 0.06 10.20
CA LEU A 306 -9.93 0.66 9.80
C LEU A 306 -8.89 -0.38 9.37
N ASN A 307 -8.78 -1.51 10.08
CA ASN A 307 -7.90 -2.60 9.67
C ASN A 307 -8.36 -3.23 8.35
N ALA A 308 -9.67 -3.39 8.15
CA ALA A 308 -10.21 -3.86 6.88
C ALA A 308 -9.91 -2.87 5.75
N THR A 309 -10.10 -1.56 5.95
CA THR A 309 -9.71 -0.55 4.94
C THR A 309 -8.22 -0.63 4.59
N ALA A 310 -7.35 -0.75 5.60
CA ALA A 310 -5.91 -0.87 5.40
C ALA A 310 -5.55 -2.13 4.61
N TRP A 311 -6.12 -3.28 5.01
CA TRP A 311 -5.92 -4.55 4.31
C TRP A 311 -6.44 -4.49 2.87
N LEU A 312 -7.60 -3.89 2.63
CA LEU A 312 -8.16 -3.72 1.29
C LEU A 312 -7.29 -2.79 0.42
N ALA A 313 -6.72 -1.74 1.00
CA ALA A 313 -5.86 -0.77 0.30
C ALA A 313 -4.43 -1.26 0.04
N GLY A 314 -4.12 -2.52 0.41
CA GLY A 314 -2.79 -3.10 0.26
C GLY A 314 -1.84 -2.88 1.45
N SER A 315 -2.25 -2.13 2.47
CA SER A 315 -1.51 -1.87 3.72
C SER A 315 -1.65 -3.08 4.67
N GLY A 316 -0.96 -4.16 4.34
CA GLY A 316 -0.98 -5.37 5.14
C GLY A 316 -0.15 -6.44 4.46
N THR A 317 0.88 -6.91 5.16
CA THR A 317 1.73 -8.03 4.78
C THR A 317 0.92 -9.15 4.16
N THR A 318 1.15 -9.40 2.86
CA THR A 318 0.52 -10.47 2.11
C THR A 318 1.18 -11.79 2.45
N THR A 319 0.66 -12.47 3.48
CA THR A 319 0.82 -13.91 3.61
C THR A 319 -0.19 -14.61 2.68
N GLY A 320 0.33 -15.03 1.52
CA GLY A 320 -0.02 -16.25 0.78
C GLY A 320 -1.49 -16.56 0.44
N GLY A 321 -1.78 -16.64 -0.86
CA GLY A 321 -2.96 -17.36 -1.34
C GLY A 321 -3.21 -17.31 -2.85
N GLY A 322 -2.58 -18.22 -3.60
CA GLY A 322 -3.17 -18.85 -4.79
C GLY A 322 -3.04 -18.12 -6.13
N GLY A 323 -2.20 -18.68 -7.00
CA GLY A 323 -1.97 -18.19 -8.36
C GLY A 323 -3.11 -18.44 -9.36
N GLY A 324 -3.03 -17.72 -10.47
CA GLY A 324 -3.84 -17.91 -11.65
C GLY A 324 -3.38 -16.96 -12.74
N GLY A 325 -2.65 -17.49 -13.72
CA GLY A 325 -2.04 -16.73 -14.80
C GLY A 325 -3.04 -15.98 -15.67
N GLY A 326 -2.66 -14.76 -16.04
CA GLY A 326 -3.31 -13.95 -17.06
C GLY A 326 -2.46 -12.70 -17.24
N GLY A 327 -1.95 -12.47 -18.46
CA GLY A 327 -1.00 -11.41 -18.76
C GLY A 327 -1.56 -10.02 -18.43
N GLY A 328 -1.28 -9.54 -17.22
CA GLY A 328 -1.52 -8.16 -16.80
C GLY A 328 -0.33 -7.32 -17.24
N THR A 329 -0.59 -6.26 -17.99
CA THR A 329 0.41 -5.27 -18.42
C THR A 329 1.28 -4.81 -17.25
N CYS A 330 2.58 -4.65 -17.45
CA CYS A 330 3.45 -4.09 -16.42
C CYS A 330 3.16 -2.60 -16.21
N THR A 331 2.83 -2.24 -14.97
CA THR A 331 2.93 -0.85 -14.53
C THR A 331 4.31 -0.65 -13.95
N ALA A 332 5.06 0.31 -14.48
CA ALA A 332 6.40 0.58 -13.98
C ALA A 332 6.33 1.07 -12.53
N ALA A 333 7.14 0.47 -11.65
CA ALA A 333 7.12 0.76 -10.22
C ALA A 333 8.45 0.36 -9.57
N GLN A 334 8.74 0.98 -8.42
CA GLN A 334 9.76 0.49 -7.49
C GLN A 334 9.04 -0.39 -6.44
N LEU A 335 9.58 -1.57 -6.12
CA LEU A 335 8.91 -2.57 -5.29
C LEU A 335 9.45 -2.74 -3.85
N LEU A 336 10.59 -2.16 -3.50
CA LEU A 336 11.16 -2.31 -2.13
C LEU A 336 10.74 -1.13 -1.25
N GLY A 337 10.08 -1.40 -0.14
CA GLY A 337 9.83 -0.39 0.89
C GLY A 337 11.09 -0.04 1.69
N ASN A 338 11.07 1.14 2.32
CA ASN A 338 12.17 1.71 3.11
C ASN A 338 13.54 1.62 2.40
N SER A 339 13.57 2.08 1.15
CA SER A 339 14.69 1.96 0.21
C SER A 339 16.04 2.44 0.75
N GLY A 340 16.04 3.58 1.45
CA GLY A 340 17.22 4.16 2.09
C GLY A 340 17.28 3.92 3.60
N PHE A 341 16.50 2.99 4.15
CA PHE A 341 16.50 2.60 5.57
C PHE A 341 16.11 3.67 6.61
N GLU A 342 15.80 4.91 6.18
CA GLU A 342 15.50 6.08 7.02
C GLU A 342 14.33 5.88 8.01
N SER A 343 13.48 4.88 7.80
CA SER A 343 12.40 4.52 8.74
C SER A 343 12.83 3.50 9.80
N GLY A 344 14.13 3.23 9.95
CA GLY A 344 14.65 2.19 10.83
C GLY A 344 14.21 0.79 10.43
N ASN A 345 14.32 -0.17 11.36
CA ASN A 345 13.97 -1.58 11.10
C ASN A 345 12.46 -1.83 11.18
N THR A 346 11.70 -1.32 10.20
CA THR A 346 10.23 -1.39 10.15
C THR A 346 9.70 -2.28 9.02
N VAL A 347 10.35 -2.24 7.86
CA VAL A 347 9.89 -2.93 6.63
C VAL A 347 10.75 -4.15 6.28
N TRP A 348 12.05 -4.07 6.53
CA TRP A 348 12.99 -5.16 6.26
C TRP A 348 13.00 -6.15 7.42
N SER A 349 13.24 -7.42 7.13
CA SER A 349 13.62 -8.40 8.14
C SER A 349 15.15 -8.41 8.22
N ALA A 350 15.71 -7.97 9.35
CA ALA A 350 17.15 -7.81 9.52
C ALA A 350 17.64 -8.42 10.84
N SER A 351 18.88 -8.89 10.86
CA SER A 351 19.59 -9.19 12.10
C SER A 351 19.61 -7.94 13.01
N SER A 352 19.65 -8.15 14.32
CA SER A 352 19.63 -7.04 15.29
C SER A 352 20.84 -6.11 15.08
N GLY A 353 20.57 -4.81 14.93
CA GLY A 353 21.62 -3.80 14.73
C GLY A 353 22.04 -3.56 13.28
N VAL A 354 21.59 -4.39 12.32
CA VAL A 354 21.96 -4.20 10.90
C VAL A 354 21.41 -2.90 10.33
N ILE A 355 20.12 -2.60 10.54
CA ILE A 355 19.58 -1.29 10.17
C ILE A 355 19.87 -0.32 11.30
N THR A 356 20.73 0.65 11.03
CA THR A 356 21.32 1.53 12.05
C THR A 356 21.62 2.91 11.52
N ASN A 357 21.65 3.89 12.43
CA ASN A 357 22.13 5.24 12.20
C ASN A 357 23.45 5.53 12.95
N ASP A 358 24.21 4.48 13.27
CA ASP A 358 25.55 4.61 13.83
C ASP A 358 26.43 5.50 12.94
N SER A 359 27.40 6.21 13.54
CA SER A 359 28.27 7.14 12.81
C SER A 359 29.47 6.47 12.14
N GLY A 360 29.85 5.26 12.57
CA GLY A 360 30.81 4.39 11.88
C GLY A 360 30.23 3.91 10.56
N GLU A 361 31.05 3.80 9.51
CA GLU A 361 30.60 3.47 8.15
C GLU A 361 29.44 4.36 7.66
N PRO A 362 29.66 5.63 7.27
CA PRO A 362 28.60 6.59 7.01
C PRO A 362 27.55 6.10 5.97
N ALA A 363 26.28 6.47 6.17
CA ALA A 363 25.23 6.26 5.18
C ALA A 363 25.57 6.99 3.86
N ARG A 364 25.11 6.46 2.72
CA ARG A 364 25.30 7.11 1.43
C ARG A 364 24.41 8.33 1.32
N THR A 365 23.14 8.20 1.69
CA THR A 365 22.21 9.31 1.84
C THR A 365 21.46 9.19 3.16
N GLY A 366 20.86 10.29 3.62
CA GLY A 366 20.12 10.27 4.88
C GLY A 366 21.02 10.00 6.09
N SER A 367 20.47 9.32 7.09
CA SER A 367 21.13 9.00 8.35
C SER A 367 21.15 7.52 8.70
N TYR A 368 20.33 6.68 8.05
CA TYR A 368 20.30 5.24 8.26
C TYR A 368 20.94 4.51 7.09
N LYS A 369 21.41 3.30 7.38
CA LYS A 369 21.89 2.33 6.37
C LYS A 369 21.60 0.91 6.87
N ALA A 370 21.85 -0.07 6.01
CA ALA A 370 22.06 -1.43 6.47
C ALA A 370 23.56 -1.74 6.53
N TRP A 371 24.08 -2.01 7.71
CA TRP A 371 25.46 -2.40 7.95
C TRP A 371 25.48 -3.87 8.38
N LEU A 372 25.97 -4.74 7.51
CA LEU A 372 26.14 -6.17 7.77
C LEU A 372 27.61 -6.45 8.11
N ASP A 373 27.82 -7.30 9.11
CA ASP A 373 29.14 -7.72 9.61
C ASP A 373 29.99 -6.55 10.18
N GLY A 374 31.32 -6.61 10.09
CA GLY A 374 32.24 -5.61 10.66
C GLY A 374 32.68 -5.89 12.09
N TYR A 375 32.53 -7.12 12.59
CA TYR A 375 32.79 -7.49 13.97
C TYR A 375 34.25 -7.90 14.23
N GLY A 376 34.98 -8.32 13.19
CA GLY A 376 36.29 -8.97 13.33
C GLY A 376 36.21 -10.34 13.99
N SER A 377 35.05 -11.01 13.90
CA SER A 377 34.83 -12.34 14.45
C SER A 377 33.71 -13.05 13.68
N ALA A 378 33.65 -14.38 13.76
CA ALA A 378 32.72 -15.14 12.94
C ALA A 378 31.27 -14.71 13.22
N HIS A 379 30.64 -14.09 12.22
CA HIS A 379 29.28 -13.56 12.29
C HIS A 379 28.55 -13.84 10.98
N THR A 380 27.23 -13.88 11.05
CA THR A 380 26.37 -13.91 9.86
C THR A 380 25.22 -12.96 10.09
N ASP A 381 25.16 -11.92 9.26
CA ASP A 381 24.04 -11.00 9.24
C ASP A 381 23.14 -11.22 8.04
N THR A 382 21.85 -10.93 8.24
CA THR A 382 20.85 -11.02 7.19
C THR A 382 20.05 -9.73 7.10
N LEU A 383 19.66 -9.40 5.88
CA LEU A 383 18.74 -8.32 5.54
C LEU A 383 17.86 -8.83 4.40
N ALA A 384 16.54 -8.87 4.58
CA ALA A 384 15.63 -9.45 3.60
C ALA A 384 14.31 -8.69 3.47
N GLN A 385 13.76 -8.67 2.26
CA GLN A 385 12.42 -8.16 1.98
C GLN A 385 11.72 -9.02 0.94
N THR A 386 10.46 -9.36 1.18
CA THR A 386 9.62 -10.11 0.26
C THR A 386 8.84 -9.17 -0.66
N VAL A 387 8.89 -9.43 -1.96
CA VAL A 387 8.30 -8.60 -3.01
C VAL A 387 7.61 -9.48 -4.06
N THR A 388 6.54 -8.96 -4.67
CA THR A 388 5.87 -9.59 -5.81
C THR A 388 6.22 -8.85 -7.08
N ILE A 389 6.92 -9.51 -8.00
CA ILE A 389 7.22 -8.94 -9.32
C ILE A 389 6.02 -9.20 -10.24
N PRO A 390 5.38 -8.17 -10.83
CA PRO A 390 4.21 -8.40 -11.67
C PRO A 390 4.52 -9.23 -12.92
N ALA A 391 3.57 -10.06 -13.36
CA ALA A 391 3.77 -11.03 -14.44
C ALA A 391 4.03 -10.42 -15.82
N GLY A 392 3.52 -9.21 -16.09
CA GLY A 392 3.73 -8.53 -17.37
C GLY A 392 5.01 -7.72 -17.46
N CYS A 393 5.80 -7.63 -16.38
CA CYS A 393 7.03 -6.86 -16.38
C CYS A 393 8.12 -7.58 -17.16
N THR A 394 8.65 -6.85 -18.14
CA THR A 394 9.75 -7.32 -18.99
C THR A 394 11.10 -6.97 -18.39
N THR A 395 11.12 -5.98 -17.49
CA THR A 395 12.29 -5.64 -16.69
C THR A 395 11.98 -5.77 -15.21
N ALA A 396 12.98 -6.20 -14.44
CA ALA A 396 13.00 -6.08 -12.99
C ALA A 396 14.46 -5.91 -12.55
N ALA A 397 14.85 -4.70 -12.18
CA ALA A 397 16.21 -4.34 -11.85
C ALA A 397 16.35 -4.09 -10.35
N LEU A 398 16.96 -5.04 -9.63
CA LEU A 398 17.40 -4.82 -8.25
C LEU A 398 18.65 -3.94 -8.30
N SER A 399 18.60 -2.75 -7.71
CA SER A 399 19.75 -1.88 -7.52
C SER A 399 19.94 -1.50 -6.07
N PHE A 400 21.19 -1.22 -5.70
CA PHE A 400 21.58 -0.80 -4.37
C PHE A 400 22.98 -0.20 -4.43
N TYR A 401 23.35 0.59 -3.44
CA TYR A 401 24.71 1.07 -3.27
C TYR A 401 25.41 0.23 -2.22
N LEU A 402 26.62 -0.22 -2.53
CA LEU A 402 27.44 -1.05 -1.65
C LEU A 402 28.77 -0.34 -1.37
N HIS A 403 29.08 -0.16 -0.10
CA HIS A 403 30.42 0.12 0.39
C HIS A 403 30.97 -1.11 1.09
N VAL A 404 32.22 -1.45 0.80
CA VAL A 404 32.94 -2.56 1.45
C VAL A 404 34.21 -1.98 2.05
N ASP A 405 34.35 -2.13 3.36
CA ASP A 405 35.57 -1.80 4.11
C ASP A 405 36.10 -3.07 4.77
N THR A 406 37.41 -3.26 4.78
CA THR A 406 38.01 -4.48 5.32
C THR A 406 39.38 -4.25 5.95
N ALA A 407 39.63 -4.97 7.04
CA ALA A 407 40.96 -5.10 7.63
C ALA A 407 41.75 -6.27 7.02
N GLU A 408 41.13 -7.13 6.20
CA GLU A 408 41.80 -8.19 5.48
C GLU A 408 42.83 -7.63 4.49
N THR A 409 44.04 -8.20 4.48
CA THR A 409 45.15 -7.72 3.62
C THR A 409 45.36 -8.57 2.37
N THR A 410 44.64 -9.68 2.25
CA THR A 410 44.72 -10.54 1.07
C THR A 410 44.08 -9.86 -0.13
N THR A 411 44.66 -10.07 -1.30
CA THR A 411 44.13 -9.57 -2.58
C THR A 411 43.59 -10.71 -3.45
N THR A 412 43.66 -11.96 -2.98
CA THR A 412 43.33 -13.15 -3.78
C THR A 412 42.33 -14.08 -3.14
N LYS A 413 42.03 -13.91 -1.85
CA LYS A 413 41.13 -14.81 -1.12
C LYS A 413 39.94 -14.05 -0.55
N ALA A 414 38.75 -14.51 -0.93
CA ALA A 414 37.50 -14.10 -0.32
C ALA A 414 37.32 -14.88 0.99
N TYR A 415 37.54 -14.22 2.12
CA TYR A 415 37.28 -14.76 3.46
C TYR A 415 35.85 -14.47 3.87
N ASP A 416 35.47 -13.21 3.70
CA ASP A 416 34.17 -12.68 4.11
C ASP A 416 33.35 -12.40 2.86
N THR A 417 32.05 -12.69 2.89
CA THR A 417 31.20 -12.56 1.71
C THR A 417 29.86 -11.93 2.00
N LEU A 418 29.41 -11.08 1.09
CA LEU A 418 28.02 -10.65 0.99
C LEU A 418 27.36 -11.34 -0.21
N LYS A 419 26.39 -12.21 0.06
CA LYS A 419 25.59 -12.85 -0.98
C LYS A 419 24.28 -12.11 -1.17
N VAL A 420 23.99 -11.71 -2.40
CA VAL A 420 22.65 -11.23 -2.79
C VAL A 420 21.90 -12.43 -3.36
N GLN A 421 20.78 -12.77 -2.75
CA GLN A 421 20.04 -13.99 -3.01
C GLN A 421 18.57 -13.70 -3.29
N VAL A 422 17.96 -14.58 -4.07
CA VAL A 422 16.52 -14.63 -4.29
C VAL A 422 16.03 -15.95 -3.70
N LEU A 423 15.09 -15.88 -2.76
CA LEU A 423 14.53 -17.03 -2.07
C LEU A 423 13.06 -17.21 -2.46
N ASP A 424 12.58 -18.45 -2.40
CA ASP A 424 11.15 -18.76 -2.50
C ASP A 424 10.41 -18.53 -1.17
N SER A 425 9.10 -18.74 -1.17
CA SER A 425 8.25 -18.56 0.01
C SER A 425 8.55 -19.54 1.15
N SER A 426 9.32 -20.60 0.92
CA SER A 426 9.77 -21.54 1.96
C SER A 426 11.11 -21.14 2.58
N GLY A 427 11.75 -20.09 2.06
CA GLY A 427 13.09 -19.65 2.46
C GLY A 427 14.22 -20.40 1.72
N SER A 428 13.91 -21.19 0.69
CA SER A 428 14.93 -21.88 -0.11
C SER A 428 15.54 -20.92 -1.14
N VAL A 429 16.86 -20.96 -1.29
CA VAL A 429 17.57 -20.11 -2.28
C VAL A 429 17.26 -20.59 -3.69
N LEU A 430 16.61 -19.74 -4.48
CA LEU A 430 16.35 -19.93 -5.91
C LEU A 430 17.59 -19.55 -6.74
N ALA A 431 18.24 -18.44 -6.40
CA ALA A 431 19.49 -18.01 -7.03
C ALA A 431 20.31 -17.12 -6.10
N THR A 432 21.59 -16.95 -6.45
CA THR A 432 22.49 -15.95 -5.89
C THR A 432 23.00 -15.06 -7.01
N PRO A 433 22.26 -14.01 -7.42
CA PRO A 433 22.64 -13.19 -8.57
C PRO A 433 23.99 -12.46 -8.42
N ALA A 434 24.45 -12.23 -7.19
CA ALA A 434 25.78 -11.67 -6.93
C ALA A 434 26.39 -12.19 -5.63
N THR A 435 27.71 -12.22 -5.59
CA THR A 435 28.51 -12.39 -4.37
C THR A 435 29.62 -11.35 -4.38
N TYR A 436 29.72 -10.58 -3.32
CA TYR A 436 30.82 -9.65 -3.04
C TYR A 436 31.62 -10.19 -1.86
N SER A 437 32.82 -9.65 -1.66
CA SER A 437 33.73 -10.09 -0.61
C SER A 437 34.63 -8.97 -0.13
N ASN A 438 35.47 -9.26 0.86
CA ASN A 438 36.58 -8.40 1.27
C ASN A 438 37.49 -7.95 0.08
N LEU A 439 37.51 -8.68 -1.04
CA LEU A 439 38.27 -8.29 -2.23
C LEU A 439 37.64 -7.14 -3.02
N ASP A 440 36.38 -6.80 -2.73
CA ASP A 440 35.65 -5.70 -3.37
C ASP A 440 35.79 -4.37 -2.61
N ALA A 441 36.66 -4.33 -1.60
CA ALA A 441 36.90 -3.15 -0.79
C ALA A 441 37.34 -1.94 -1.63
N GLY A 442 36.81 -0.77 -1.30
CA GLY A 442 37.07 0.45 -2.04
C GLY A 442 36.52 1.69 -1.34
N SER A 443 36.98 2.87 -1.76
CA SER A 443 36.53 4.12 -1.15
C SER A 443 35.07 4.42 -1.49
N GLY A 444 34.21 4.47 -0.48
CA GLY A 444 32.81 4.88 -0.60
C GLY A 444 31.92 3.88 -1.36
N TYR A 445 30.73 4.35 -1.73
CA TYR A 445 29.67 3.51 -2.29
C TYR A 445 29.76 3.35 -3.80
N THR A 446 29.54 2.12 -4.25
CA THR A 446 29.37 1.77 -5.67
C THR A 446 27.95 1.26 -5.93
N ARG A 447 27.26 1.82 -6.94
CA ARG A 447 25.94 1.31 -7.34
C ARG A 447 26.08 -0.05 -8.03
N ARG A 448 25.29 -1.01 -7.57
CA ARG A 448 25.13 -2.35 -8.15
C ARG A 448 23.74 -2.45 -8.77
N SER A 449 23.61 -3.27 -9.83
CA SER A 449 22.34 -3.53 -10.49
C SER A 449 22.32 -4.97 -11.00
N LEU A 450 21.25 -5.70 -10.67
CA LEU A 450 21.08 -7.13 -10.91
C LEU A 450 19.70 -7.35 -11.55
N ASP A 451 19.66 -8.19 -12.58
CA ASP A 451 18.42 -8.52 -13.29
C ASP A 451 17.66 -9.64 -12.59
N LEU A 452 16.41 -9.35 -12.22
CA LEU A 452 15.46 -10.25 -11.60
C LEU A 452 14.23 -10.51 -12.50
N SER A 453 14.26 -10.10 -13.77
CA SER A 453 13.12 -10.24 -14.70
C SER A 453 12.62 -11.69 -14.84
N GLY A 454 13.51 -12.67 -14.67
CA GLY A 454 13.15 -14.10 -14.65
C GLY A 454 12.21 -14.53 -13.53
N TYR A 455 11.95 -13.65 -12.54
CA TYR A 455 11.00 -13.85 -11.47
C TYR A 455 9.69 -13.07 -11.66
N ALA A 456 9.47 -12.46 -12.82
CA ALA A 456 8.18 -11.86 -13.17
C ALA A 456 7.03 -12.86 -12.93
N GLY A 457 5.98 -12.38 -12.29
CA GLY A 457 4.81 -13.16 -11.88
C GLY A 457 5.02 -14.00 -10.62
N ARG A 458 6.12 -13.79 -9.88
CA ARG A 458 6.42 -14.52 -8.65
C ARG A 458 6.59 -13.57 -7.48
N THR A 459 6.13 -14.03 -6.32
CA THR A 459 6.56 -13.49 -5.03
C THR A 459 7.88 -14.13 -4.65
N VAL A 460 8.89 -13.31 -4.40
CA VAL A 460 10.25 -13.74 -4.03
C VAL A 460 10.76 -12.92 -2.86
N THR A 461 11.69 -13.46 -2.09
CA THR A 461 12.41 -12.72 -1.07
C THR A 461 13.79 -12.34 -1.61
N VAL A 462 14.07 -11.04 -1.69
CA VAL A 462 15.42 -10.53 -1.92
C VAL A 462 16.14 -10.52 -0.58
N SER A 463 17.29 -11.19 -0.49
CA SER A 463 18.08 -11.29 0.73
C SER A 463 19.54 -10.93 0.49
N PHE A 464 20.10 -10.17 1.43
CA PHE A 464 21.53 -9.94 1.59
C PHE A 464 21.97 -10.74 2.80
N THR A 465 22.94 -11.64 2.60
CA THR A 465 23.54 -12.43 3.67
C THR A 465 25.03 -12.11 3.74
N GLY A 466 25.42 -11.40 4.80
CA GLY A 466 26.80 -11.17 5.19
C GLY A 466 27.33 -12.38 5.95
N THR A 467 28.57 -12.77 5.72
CA THR A 467 29.25 -13.80 6.48
C THR A 467 30.68 -13.37 6.66
N GLU A 468 31.04 -13.10 7.91
CA GLU A 468 32.39 -12.77 8.35
C GLU A 468 33.09 -13.99 8.93
N GLY A 469 34.37 -14.13 8.64
CA GLY A 469 35.29 -15.09 9.21
C GLY A 469 35.75 -14.70 10.61
N SER A 470 36.67 -15.49 11.17
CA SER A 470 36.94 -15.48 12.61
C SER A 470 37.98 -14.48 13.12
N THR A 471 38.51 -13.55 12.31
CA THR A 471 39.77 -12.85 12.71
C THR A 471 39.89 -11.38 12.32
N LEU A 472 39.60 -10.99 11.08
CA LEU A 472 39.66 -9.59 10.65
C LEU A 472 38.30 -9.15 10.15
N GLN A 473 38.00 -7.87 10.30
CA GLN A 473 36.67 -7.36 9.97
C GLN A 473 36.50 -7.13 8.48
N THR A 474 35.29 -7.36 7.98
CA THR A 474 34.80 -6.82 6.73
C THR A 474 33.39 -6.29 6.92
N SER A 475 33.20 -5.01 6.65
CA SER A 475 31.92 -4.31 6.72
C SER A 475 31.27 -4.27 5.34
N PHE A 476 30.03 -4.71 5.25
CA PHE A 476 29.22 -4.60 4.05
C PHE A 476 28.07 -3.61 4.29
N VAL A 477 28.21 -2.41 3.74
CA VAL A 477 27.26 -1.31 3.98
C VAL A 477 26.40 -1.13 2.74
N VAL A 478 25.11 -1.41 2.89
CA VAL A 478 24.09 -1.32 1.84
C VAL A 478 23.22 -0.10 2.09
N ASP A 479 23.00 0.68 1.04
CA ASP A 479 22.12 1.85 1.09
C ASP A 479 21.39 2.06 -0.25
N ASP A 480 20.29 2.82 -0.22
CA ASP A 480 19.51 3.25 -1.38
C ASP A 480 19.15 2.11 -2.34
N THR A 481 18.41 1.14 -1.81
CA THR A 481 17.92 -0.05 -2.52
C THR A 481 16.69 0.25 -3.38
N ALA A 482 16.60 -0.36 -4.55
CA ALA A 482 15.43 -0.30 -5.40
C ALA A 482 15.22 -1.61 -6.16
N LEU A 483 13.96 -1.98 -6.39
CA LEU A 483 13.61 -3.01 -7.36
C LEU A 483 12.64 -2.39 -8.37
N ASP A 484 13.19 -1.84 -9.44
CA ASP A 484 12.43 -1.15 -10.47
C ASP A 484 11.93 -2.14 -11.52
N VAL A 485 10.63 -2.16 -11.79
CA VAL A 485 10.01 -3.02 -12.80
C VAL A 485 9.41 -2.19 -13.93
N SER A 486 9.36 -2.71 -15.15
CA SER A 486 8.69 -2.08 -16.30
C SER A 486 8.31 -3.03 -17.44
#